data_AF-A0A5J5ASF1-F1
#
_entry.id   AF-A0A5J5ASF1-F1
#
_cell.length_a   1.000
_cell.length_b   1.000
_cell.length_c   1.000
_cell.angle_alpha   90.00
_cell.angle_beta   90.00
_cell.angle_gamma   90.00
#
_symmetry.space_group_name_H-M   'P 1'
#
loop_
_entity.id
_entity.type
_entity.pdbx_description
1 polymer ?
#
loop_
_entity_poly.entity_id
_entity_poly.type
_entity_poly.pdbx_seq_one_letter_code
_entity_poly.pdbx_strand_id
1 'polypeptide(L)'
;MIEFHKSHGGEASIMVTKVDEPSKYDVVVMEETMGKVDKFVGKPKIFVGNKINAGIYLLNPSVIDRIKLRPTSIEKEALCAFRWGYVMRHELGIFYVV
;
A
#
# COMPACT_ATOMS: atom_id res chain seq x y z
N MET A 1 1.84 -13.50 1.42
CA MET A 1 2.16 -12.20 2.03
C MET A 1 3.38 -12.25 2.91
N ILE A 2 3.44 -13.16 3.90
CA ILE A 2 4.60 -13.30 4.78
C ILE A 2 5.90 -13.61 4.02
N GLU A 3 5.91 -14.63 3.16
CA GLU A 3 7.12 -15.00 2.39
C GLU A 3 7.59 -13.86 1.46
N PHE A 4 6.66 -13.16 0.81
CA PHE A 4 6.96 -11.99 0.00
C PHE A 4 7.58 -10.85 0.83
N HIS A 5 7.04 -10.59 2.02
CA HIS A 5 7.56 -9.56 2.91
C HIS A 5 8.99 -9.86 3.37
N LYS A 6 9.24 -11.13 3.71
CA LYS A 6 10.58 -11.60 4.10
C LYS A 6 11.58 -11.53 2.96
N SER A 7 11.18 -11.83 1.72
CA SER A 7 12.11 -11.94 0.59
C SER A 7 12.68 -10.59 0.13
N HIS A 8 11.99 -9.48 0.40
CA HIS A 8 12.32 -8.20 -0.19
C HIS A 8 13.06 -7.24 0.75
N GLY A 9 13.25 -7.62 2.02
CA GLY A 9 14.07 -6.89 3.02
C GLY A 9 13.61 -5.46 3.35
N GLY A 10 12.32 -5.17 3.16
CA GLY A 10 11.72 -3.85 3.40
C GLY A 10 10.88 -3.86 4.68
N GLU A 11 10.55 -2.69 5.20
CA GLU A 11 9.91 -2.56 6.52
C GLU A 11 8.38 -2.72 6.49
N ALA A 12 7.80 -2.66 5.30
CA ALA A 12 6.36 -2.72 5.08
C ALA A 12 6.04 -3.40 3.74
N SER A 13 4.99 -4.21 3.70
CA SER A 13 4.32 -4.61 2.47
C SER A 13 2.86 -4.22 2.54
N ILE A 14 2.30 -3.83 1.41
CA ILE A 14 0.87 -3.57 1.25
C ILE A 14 0.30 -4.58 0.24
N MET A 15 -0.90 -5.07 0.53
CA MET A 15 -1.68 -5.81 -0.45
C MET A 15 -2.45 -4.83 -1.33
N VAL A 16 -2.39 -5.06 -2.64
CA VAL A 16 -3.21 -4.33 -3.61
C VAL A 16 -4.04 -5.31 -4.42
N THR A 17 -5.25 -4.88 -4.79
CA THR A 17 -6.06 -5.58 -5.78
C THR A 17 -6.22 -4.75 -7.04
N LYS A 18 -6.59 -5.42 -8.14
CA LYS A 18 -7.04 -4.72 -9.35
C LYS A 18 -8.55 -4.53 -9.33
N VAL A 19 -9.01 -3.37 -9.79
CA VAL A 19 -10.43 -3.08 -10.00
C VAL A 19 -10.64 -2.41 -11.35
N ASP A 20 -11.84 -2.61 -11.92
CA ASP A 20 -12.20 -1.96 -13.18
C ASP A 20 -12.50 -0.47 -12.99
N GLU A 21 -13.05 -0.08 -11.84
CA GLU A 21 -13.43 1.30 -11.52
C GLU A 21 -12.63 1.87 -10.33
N PRO A 22 -11.40 2.38 -10.57
CA PRO A 22 -10.52 2.85 -9.49
C PRO A 22 -10.90 4.22 -8.91
N SER A 23 -11.77 4.99 -9.56
CA SER A 23 -12.15 6.36 -9.16
C SER A 23 -12.83 6.44 -7.78
N LYS A 24 -13.34 5.31 -7.29
CA LYS A 24 -14.00 5.18 -5.98
C LYS A 24 -13.04 4.92 -4.83
N TYR A 25 -11.77 4.62 -5.12
CA TYR A 25 -10.81 4.08 -4.16
C TYR A 25 -9.51 4.87 -4.15
N ASP A 26 -8.65 4.55 -3.18
CA ASP A 26 -7.28 5.04 -3.13
C ASP A 26 -6.39 4.17 -4.02
N VAL A 27 -5.89 4.77 -5.09
CA VAL A 27 -5.05 4.10 -6.09
C VAL A 27 -3.60 4.10 -5.64
N VAL A 28 -2.95 2.94 -5.77
CA VAL A 28 -1.52 2.77 -5.46
C VAL A 28 -0.72 2.89 -6.75
N VAL A 29 0.07 3.95 -6.83
CA VAL A 29 1.04 4.15 -7.91
C VAL A 29 2.36 3.52 -7.46
N MET A 30 2.98 2.74 -8.36
CA MET A 30 4.20 2.01 -8.07
C MET A 30 5.29 2.40 -9.05
N GLU A 31 6.54 2.31 -8.60
CA GLU A 31 7.71 2.41 -9.46
C GLU A 31 7.78 1.18 -10.40
N GLU A 32 8.09 1.41 -11.68
CA GLU A 32 8.08 0.37 -12.71
C GLU A 32 9.17 -0.70 -12.54
N THR A 33 10.32 -0.31 -11.97
CA THR A 33 11.54 -1.14 -11.90
C THR A 33 11.58 -2.03 -10.67
N MET A 34 11.13 -1.52 -9.51
CA MET A 34 11.32 -2.19 -8.22
C MET A 34 9.99 -2.59 -7.57
N GLY A 35 8.82 -2.28 -8.13
CA GLY A 35 7.53 -2.65 -7.51
C GLY A 35 7.33 -2.05 -6.12
N LYS A 36 8.01 -0.93 -5.84
CA LYS A 36 7.85 -0.12 -4.63
C LYS A 36 6.67 0.81 -4.81
N VAL A 37 6.02 1.15 -3.71
CA VAL A 37 5.00 2.21 -3.72
C VAL A 37 5.69 3.54 -3.95
N ASP A 38 5.25 4.28 -4.97
CA ASP A 38 5.64 5.67 -5.22
C ASP A 38 4.72 6.60 -4.43
N LYS A 39 3.40 6.48 -4.62
CA LYS A 39 2.40 7.30 -3.93
C LYS A 39 1.02 6.67 -3.91
N PHE A 40 0.19 7.18 -3.00
CA PHE A 40 -1.24 6.93 -2.96
C PHE A 40 -1.97 8.11 -3.58
N VAL A 41 -2.92 7.84 -4.46
CA VAL A 41 -3.78 8.85 -5.08
C VAL A 41 -5.21 8.56 -4.69
N GLY A 42 -5.77 9.40 -3.81
CA GLY A 42 -7.13 9.20 -3.35
C GLY A 42 -8.17 9.62 -4.37
N LYS A 43 -9.11 8.71 -4.65
CA LYS A 43 -10.29 8.91 -5.52
C LYS A 43 -9.98 9.75 -6.76
N PRO A 44 -9.07 9.28 -7.63
CA PRO A 44 -8.56 10.10 -8.71
C PRO A 44 -9.65 10.40 -9.75
N LYS A 45 -9.70 11.67 -10.20
CA LYS A 45 -10.59 12.11 -11.28
C LYS A 45 -10.11 11.68 -12.68
N ILE A 46 -8.81 11.41 -12.81
CA ILE A 46 -8.15 10.99 -14.05
C ILE A 46 -7.58 9.59 -13.79
N PHE A 47 -7.61 8.70 -14.78
CA PHE A 47 -7.04 7.37 -14.61
C PHE A 47 -5.52 7.45 -14.37
N VAL A 48 -5.08 6.96 -13.20
CA VAL A 48 -3.66 6.89 -12.80
C VAL A 48 -3.18 5.46 -12.53
N GLY A 49 -4.07 4.48 -12.65
CA GLY A 49 -3.82 3.08 -12.39
C GLY A 49 -5.07 2.34 -11.92
N ASN A 50 -5.06 1.02 -12.04
CA ASN A 50 -6.18 0.15 -11.64
C ASN A 50 -5.88 -0.68 -10.39
N LYS A 51 -4.77 -0.42 -9.70
CA LYS A 51 -4.38 -1.11 -8.45
C LYS A 51 -4.78 -0.25 -7.26
N ILE A 52 -5.56 -0.80 -6.35
CA ILE A 52 -6.11 -0.04 -5.21
C ILE A 52 -5.63 -0.59 -3.87
N ASN A 53 -5.70 0.32 -2.90
CA ASN A 53 -5.73 0.10 -1.46
C ASN A 53 -6.54 -1.13 -1.02
N ALA A 54 -5.96 -2.25 -0.60
CA ALA A 54 -6.76 -3.37 -0.04
C ALA A 54 -6.99 -3.31 1.47
N GLY A 55 -6.41 -2.33 2.17
CA GLY A 55 -6.52 -2.17 3.62
C GLY A 55 -5.70 -3.18 4.42
N ILE A 56 -4.91 -4.04 3.77
CA ILE A 56 -4.10 -5.08 4.42
C ILE A 56 -2.62 -4.73 4.31
N TYR A 57 -1.99 -4.58 5.47
CA TYR A 57 -0.60 -4.19 5.62
C TYR A 57 0.14 -5.25 6.45
N LEU A 58 1.39 -5.52 6.07
CA LEU A 58 2.32 -6.33 6.87
C LEU A 58 3.53 -5.45 7.17
N LEU A 59 3.74 -5.15 8.45
CA LEU A 59 4.71 -4.18 8.92
C LEU A 59 5.69 -4.86 9.88
N ASN A 60 6.97 -4.49 9.79
CA ASN A 60 7.92 -4.81 10.86
C ASN A 60 7.53 -4.03 12.12
N PRO A 61 7.63 -4.61 13.33
CA PRO A 61 7.28 -3.91 14.56
C PRO A 61 8.03 -2.58 14.78
N SER A 62 9.27 -2.48 14.29
CA SER A 62 10.12 -1.26 14.34
C SER A 62 9.50 -0.03 13.68
N VAL A 63 8.48 -0.22 12.84
CA VAL A 63 7.70 0.84 12.20
C VAL A 63 6.92 1.66 13.25
N ILE A 64 6.48 1.02 14.34
CA ILE A 64 5.67 1.66 15.40
C ILE A 64 6.46 2.80 16.07
N ASP A 65 7.76 2.63 16.25
CA ASP A 65 8.63 3.62 16.92
C ASP A 65 8.70 4.97 16.18
N ARG A 66 8.31 5.01 14.90
CA ARG A 66 8.29 6.24 14.09
C ARG A 66 6.92 6.91 14.06
N ILE A 67 5.89 6.26 14.60
CA ILE A 67 4.54 6.81 14.64
C ILE A 67 4.47 7.83 15.77
N LYS A 68 4.11 9.08 15.43
CA LYS A 68 3.94 10.14 16.42
C LYS A 68 2.72 9.82 17.29
N LEU A 69 2.80 10.14 18.58
CA LEU A 69 1.69 10.00 19.54
C LEU A 69 0.61 11.07 19.36
N ARG A 70 0.03 11.10 18.15
CA ARG A 70 -1.10 11.92 17.74
C ARG A 70 -1.87 11.17 16.64
N PRO A 71 -3.10 11.58 16.30
CA PRO A 71 -3.76 11.04 15.11
C PRO A 71 -2.81 11.08 13.91
N THR A 72 -2.52 9.90 13.38
CA THR A 72 -1.52 9.70 12.32
C THR A 72 -2.15 8.75 11.31
N SER A 73 -2.32 9.23 10.07
CA SER A 73 -2.74 8.35 8.97
C SER A 73 -1.55 7.50 8.54
N ILE A 74 -1.75 6.19 8.38
CA ILE A 74 -0.76 5.34 7.73
C ILE A 74 -0.49 5.91 6.33
N GLU A 75 -1.51 5.94 5.49
CA GLU A 75 -1.49 6.39 4.09
C GLU A 75 -0.82 7.73 3.82
N LYS A 76 -1.08 8.74 4.66
CA LYS A 76 -0.60 10.11 4.41
C LYS A 76 0.68 10.47 5.16
N GLU A 77 0.94 9.84 6.30
CA GLU A 77 1.95 10.34 7.25
C GLU A 77 2.95 9.27 7.66
N ALA A 78 2.48 8.09 8.07
CA ALA A 78 3.39 7.02 8.46
C ALA A 78 4.19 6.53 7.23
N LEU A 79 3.54 6.45 6.06
CA LEU A 79 4.13 5.92 4.83
C LEU A 79 5.25 6.78 4.22
N CYS A 80 5.34 8.06 4.54
CA CYS A 80 6.47 8.91 4.15
C CYS A 80 7.72 8.70 5.04
N ALA A 81 7.58 8.08 6.20
CA ALA A 81 8.65 7.87 7.18
C ALA A 81 9.29 6.46 7.10
N PHE A 82 8.79 5.57 6.25
CA PHE A 82 9.25 4.19 6.13
C PHE A 82 10.10 3.97 4.88
N ARG A 83 11.11 3.09 4.99
CA ARG A 83 11.77 2.55 3.80
C ARG A 83 10.87 1.44 3.25
N TRP A 84 10.07 1.77 2.24
CA TRP A 84 9.10 0.83 1.68
C TRP A 84 9.74 -0.49 1.27
N GLY A 85 9.07 -1.55 1.69
CA GLY A 85 9.11 -2.85 1.05
C GLY A 85 8.03 -2.94 -0.01
N TYR A 86 8.09 -4.00 -0.78
CA TYR A 86 7.51 -4.09 -2.10
C TYR A 86 5.98 -4.27 -2.01
N VAL A 87 5.28 -4.10 -3.13
CA VAL A 87 3.83 -4.32 -3.19
C VAL A 87 3.54 -5.77 -3.54
N MET A 88 2.75 -6.45 -2.71
CA MET A 88 2.25 -7.78 -3.05
C MET A 88 0.94 -7.64 -3.83
N ARG A 89 0.96 -8.07 -5.09
CA ARG A 89 -0.27 -8.26 -5.86
C ARG A 89 -0.88 -9.61 -5.49
N HIS A 90 -2.10 -9.59 -4.97
CA HIS A 90 -2.93 -10.78 -4.89
C HIS A 90 -4.34 -10.42 -5.33
N GLU A 91 -4.87 -11.18 -6.29
CA GLU A 91 -6.29 -11.10 -6.63
C GLU A 91 -7.06 -11.80 -5.51
N LEU A 92 -7.75 -11.03 -4.68
CA LEU A 92 -8.66 -11.57 -3.68
C LEU A 92 -9.96 -11.95 -4.40
N GLY A 93 -10.36 -13.23 -4.32
CA GLY A 93 -11.58 -13.73 -4.95
C GLY A 93 -12.88 -13.16 -4.36
N ILE A 94 -12.78 -12.48 -3.22
CA ILE A 94 -13.87 -11.77 -2.55
C ILE A 94 -13.27 -10.47 -1.99
N PHE A 95 -13.67 -9.33 -2.55
CA PHE A 95 -13.16 -8.02 -2.14
C PHE A 95 -14.30 -7.19 -1.55
N TYR A 96 -14.29 -7.03 -0.23
CA TYR A 96 -15.15 -6.07 0.47
C TYR A 96 -14.26 -4.97 1.00
N VAL A 97 -14.30 -3.79 0.36
CA VAL A 97 -13.78 -2.56 0.97
C VAL A 97 -14.89 -2.03 1.87
N VAL A 98 -14.61 -1.96 3.17
CA VAL A 98 -15.50 -1.36 4.17
C VAL A 98 -15.50 0.16 4.02
#